data_AF-G5LPY8-F1
#
_entry.id   AF-G5LPY8-F1
#
_cell.length_a   1.000
_cell.length_b   1.000
_cell.length_c   1.000
_cell.angle_alpha   90.00
_cell.angle_beta   90.00
_cell.angle_gamma   90.00
#
_symmetry.space_group_name_H-M   'P 1'
#
loop_
_entity.id
_entity.type
_entity.pdbx_description
1 polymer ?
#
loop_
_entity_poly.entity_id
_entity_poly.type
_entity_poly.pdbx_seq_one_letter_code
_entity_poly.pdbx_strand_id
1 'polypeptide(L)'
;MARDRTGEKQMKRLLIAFALLTPLSVNAASFDCQKAQAADEKAICAHLTLNDKDVEMHTKYQFLKGLFAMGSRGALQDDAQQSWLK
;
A
#
# COMPACT_ATOMS: atom_id res chain seq x y z
N MET A 1 48.48 -18.18 -2.64
CA MET A 1 47.02 -18.10 -2.34
C MET A 1 46.28 -17.73 -3.61
N ALA A 2 45.83 -18.72 -4.38
CA ALA A 2 44.92 -18.49 -5.51
C ALA A 2 43.53 -18.21 -4.92
N ARG A 3 43.10 -16.95 -4.97
CA ARG A 3 41.75 -16.55 -4.57
C ARG A 3 40.77 -17.25 -5.51
N ASP A 4 39.99 -18.18 -4.98
CA ASP A 4 38.99 -18.96 -5.70
C ASP A 4 37.92 -18.02 -6.27
N ARG A 5 38.14 -17.57 -7.51
CA ARG A 5 37.22 -16.68 -8.25
C ARG A 5 35.96 -17.41 -8.73
N THR A 6 35.94 -18.74 -8.66
CA THR A 6 34.83 -19.57 -9.16
C THR A 6 33.71 -19.60 -8.12
N GLY A 7 34.05 -19.75 -6.83
CA GLY A 7 33.11 -19.66 -5.72
C GLY A 7 32.42 -18.29 -5.62
N GLU A 8 33.16 -17.19 -5.83
CA GLU A 8 32.60 -15.83 -5.78
C GLU A 8 31.58 -15.56 -6.90
N LYS A 9 31.84 -16.09 -8.12
CA LYS A 9 30.90 -15.99 -9.24
C LYS A 9 29.62 -16.79 -9.00
N GLN A 10 29.74 -17.98 -8.42
CA GLN A 10 28.56 -18.81 -8.11
C GLN A 10 27.73 -18.22 -6.98
N MET A 11 28.37 -17.69 -5.93
CA MET A 11 27.69 -16.99 -4.85
C MET A 11 26.96 -15.74 -5.35
N LYS A 12 27.57 -14.94 -6.23
CA LYS A 12 26.91 -13.78 -6.86
C LYS A 12 25.70 -14.20 -7.70
N ARG A 13 25.78 -15.30 -8.45
CA ARG A 13 24.65 -15.83 -9.23
C ARG A 13 23.49 -16.28 -8.33
N LEU A 14 23.81 -16.97 -7.23
CA LEU A 14 22.83 -17.37 -6.22
C LEU A 14 22.14 -16.17 -5.55
N LEU A 15 22.90 -15.13 -5.20
CA LEU A 15 22.35 -13.91 -4.60
C LEU A 15 21.41 -13.16 -5.55
N ILE A 16 21.77 -13.04 -6.83
CA ILE A 16 20.92 -12.40 -7.85
C ILE A 16 19.63 -13.21 -8.07
N ALA A 17 19.73 -14.55 -8.14
CA ALA A 17 18.57 -15.41 -8.29
C ALA A 17 17.61 -15.29 -7.09
N PHE A 18 18.13 -15.18 -5.87
CA PHE A 18 17.32 -15.02 -4.66
C PHE A 18 16.59 -13.66 -4.62
N ALA A 19 17.24 -12.59 -5.10
CA ALA A 19 16.63 -11.26 -5.15
C ALA A 19 15.45 -11.14 -6.14
N LEU A 20 15.36 -12.01 -7.14
CA LEU A 20 14.25 -12.06 -8.10
C LEU A 20 13.02 -12.83 -7.59
N LEU A 21 13.17 -13.59 -6.51
CA LEU A 21 12.09 -14.38 -5.91
C LEU A 21 11.29 -13.59 -4.86
N THR A 22 11.68 -12.34 -4.56
CA THR A 22 10.89 -11.51 -3.65
C THR A 22 9.64 -11.02 -4.37
N PRO A 23 8.43 -11.33 -3.86
CA PRO A 23 7.21 -10.79 -4.41
C PRO A 23 7.26 -9.27 -4.27
N LEU A 24 7.27 -8.57 -5.41
CA LEU A 24 7.05 -7.13 -5.45
C LEU A 24 5.56 -6.92 -5.21
N SER A 25 5.18 -6.64 -3.96
CA SER A 25 3.81 -6.23 -3.65
C SER A 25 3.56 -4.86 -4.30
N VAL A 26 2.89 -4.86 -5.44
CA VAL A 26 2.27 -3.66 -6.01
C VAL A 26 1.03 -3.38 -5.16
N ASN A 27 1.21 -2.56 -4.14
CA ASN A 27 0.11 -2.08 -3.31
C ASN A 27 -0.31 -0.71 -3.82
N ALA A 28 -1.60 -0.56 -4.10
CA ALA A 28 -2.19 0.69 -4.60
C ALA A 28 -2.96 1.45 -3.53
N ALA A 29 -2.90 1.03 -2.26
CA ALA A 29 -3.66 1.59 -1.14
C ALA A 29 -3.70 3.12 -1.14
N SER A 30 -4.77 3.69 -0.58
CA SER A 30 -4.97 5.13 -0.51
C SER A 30 -3.94 5.87 0.37
N PHE A 31 -3.01 5.13 0.99
CA PHE A 31 -1.91 5.60 1.83
C PHE A 31 -0.62 4.80 1.56
N ASP A 32 0.49 5.28 2.10
CA ASP A 32 1.81 4.64 1.96
C ASP A 32 1.91 3.39 2.83
N CYS A 33 1.83 2.20 2.22
CA CYS A 33 1.94 0.93 2.92
C CYS A 33 3.27 0.74 3.69
N GLN A 34 4.33 1.46 3.34
CA GLN A 34 5.59 1.39 4.12
C GLN A 34 5.47 2.13 5.46
N LYS A 35 4.46 2.98 5.61
CA LYS A 35 4.18 3.77 6.82
C LYS A 35 2.99 3.24 7.62
N ALA A 36 2.38 2.13 7.19
CA ALA A 36 1.25 1.51 7.87
C ALA A 36 1.62 1.08 9.30
N GLN A 37 0.94 1.62 10.31
CA GLN A 37 1.17 1.32 11.71
C GLN A 37 -0.02 0.58 12.33
N ALA A 38 -1.24 1.01 11.99
CA ALA A 38 -2.46 0.45 12.55
C ALA A 38 -2.78 -0.93 11.96
N ALA A 39 -3.61 -1.70 12.68
CA ALA A 39 -3.89 -3.09 12.34
C ALA A 39 -4.72 -3.21 11.04
N ASP A 40 -5.66 -2.29 10.85
CA ASP A 40 -6.46 -2.12 9.65
C ASP A 40 -5.60 -1.68 8.45
N GLU A 41 -4.69 -0.71 8.63
CA GLU A 41 -3.75 -0.28 7.58
C GLU A 41 -2.90 -1.46 7.09
N LYS A 42 -2.38 -2.27 8.02
CA LYS A 42 -1.61 -3.49 7.68
C LYS A 42 -2.48 -4.53 6.97
N ALA A 43 -3.74 -4.69 7.38
CA ALA A 43 -4.66 -5.62 6.74
C ALA A 43 -4.98 -5.18 5.30
N ILE A 44 -5.23 -3.88 5.08
CA ILE A 44 -5.43 -3.31 3.74
C ILE A 44 -4.21 -3.59 2.86
N CYS A 45 -3.00 -3.31 3.35
CA CYS A 45 -1.76 -3.53 2.59
C CYS A 45 -1.40 -5.01 2.35
N ALA A 46 -1.93 -5.94 3.14
CA ALA A 46 -1.66 -7.38 3.00
C ALA A 46 -2.62 -8.09 2.02
N HIS A 47 -3.76 -7.48 1.70
CA HIS A 47 -4.82 -8.12 0.93
C HIS A 47 -5.22 -7.29 -0.29
N LEU A 48 -4.84 -7.74 -1.49
CA LEU A 48 -5.07 -7.00 -2.75
C LEU A 48 -6.53 -6.57 -2.95
N THR A 49 -7.51 -7.46 -2.69
CA THR A 49 -8.93 -7.11 -2.83
C THR A 49 -9.35 -6.01 -1.86
N LEU A 50 -8.80 -6.00 -0.63
CA LEU A 50 -9.11 -4.98 0.37
C LEU A 50 -8.41 -3.66 0.03
N ASN A 51 -7.16 -3.74 -0.42
CA ASN A 51 -6.40 -2.62 -1.00
C ASN A 51 -7.20 -1.91 -2.10
N ASP A 52 -7.73 -2.64 -3.08
CA ASP A 52 -8.48 -2.05 -4.19
C ASP A 52 -9.77 -1.37 -3.71
N LYS A 53 -10.43 -1.96 -2.70
CA LYS A 53 -11.63 -1.37 -2.09
C LYS A 53 -11.33 -0.10 -1.31
N ASP A 54 -10.18 -0.03 -0.65
CA ASP A 54 -9.70 1.19 -0.01
C ASP A 54 -9.45 2.31 -1.03
N VAL A 55 -8.79 2.01 -2.14
CA VAL A 55 -8.58 2.97 -3.25
C VAL A 55 -9.90 3.46 -3.84
N GLU A 56 -10.83 2.54 -4.06
CA GLU A 56 -12.16 2.85 -4.60
C GLU A 56 -12.91 3.80 -3.64
N MET A 57 -12.90 3.50 -2.33
CA MET A 57 -13.52 4.34 -1.31
C MET A 57 -12.88 5.73 -1.29
N HIS A 58 -11.55 5.79 -1.27
CA HIS A 58 -10.83 7.07 -1.19
C HIS A 58 -11.13 7.94 -2.40
N THR A 59 -11.09 7.35 -3.60
CA THR A 59 -11.37 8.05 -4.84
C THR A 59 -12.79 8.61 -4.87
N LYS A 60 -13.78 7.81 -4.48
CA LYS A 60 -15.19 8.26 -4.40
C LYS A 60 -15.36 9.37 -3.37
N TYR A 61 -14.73 9.26 -2.21
CA TYR A 61 -14.76 10.31 -1.20
C TYR A 61 -14.23 11.64 -1.73
N GLN A 62 -13.07 11.64 -2.38
CA GLN A 62 -12.49 12.87 -2.96
C GLN A 62 -13.40 13.47 -4.05
N PHE A 63 -13.95 12.62 -4.91
CA PHE A 63 -14.88 13.03 -5.96
C PHE A 63 -16.14 13.67 -5.39
N LEU A 64 -16.81 12.99 -4.45
CA LEU A 64 -18.03 13.47 -3.80
C LEU A 64 -17.78 14.74 -2.98
N LYS A 65 -16.65 14.81 -2.27
CA LYS A 65 -16.22 16.01 -1.54
C LYS A 65 -16.10 17.22 -2.47
N GLY A 66 -15.56 17.04 -3.68
CA GLY A 66 -15.46 18.11 -4.68
C GLY A 66 -16.80 18.54 -5.25
N LEU A 67 -17.73 17.60 -5.44
CA LEU A 67 -19.04 17.85 -6.04
C LEU A 67 -20.07 18.44 -5.07
N PHE A 68 -20.05 18.04 -3.80
CA PHE A 68 -21.08 18.46 -2.86
C PHE A 68 -20.93 19.92 -2.44
N ALA A 69 -22.07 20.61 -2.32
CA ALA A 69 -22.15 21.96 -1.76
C ALA A 69 -21.90 21.95 -0.24
N MET A 70 -21.73 23.15 0.33
CA MET A 70 -21.65 23.34 1.78
C MET A 70 -22.88 22.74 2.48
N GLY A 71 -22.73 22.29 3.73
CA GLY A 71 -23.74 21.47 4.40
C GLY A 71 -23.54 19.99 4.10
N SER A 72 -23.95 19.50 2.93
CA SER A 72 -23.79 18.08 2.55
C SER A 72 -22.32 17.65 2.48
N ARG A 73 -21.43 18.55 2.04
CA ARG A 73 -19.98 18.35 2.10
C ARG A 73 -19.48 18.24 3.54
N GLY A 74 -20.02 19.03 4.46
CA GLY A 74 -19.67 18.99 5.89
C GLY A 74 -20.09 17.66 6.50
N ALA A 75 -21.33 17.24 6.25
CA ALA A 75 -21.84 15.95 6.70
C ALA A 75 -21.01 14.76 6.16
N LEU A 76 -20.59 14.82 4.88
CA LEU A 76 -19.71 13.80 4.32
C LEU A 76 -18.32 13.77 4.98
N GLN A 77 -17.71 14.94 5.18
CA GLN A 77 -16.36 15.03 5.73
C GLN A 77 -16.32 14.72 7.23
N ASP A 78 -17.06 15.48 8.02
CA ASP A 78 -16.92 15.50 9.47
C ASP A 78 -17.77 14.43 10.14
N ASP A 79 -19.05 14.34 9.76
CA ASP A 79 -20.00 13.44 10.42
C ASP A 79 -19.80 11.99 9.99
N ALA A 80 -19.48 11.75 8.71
CA ALA A 80 -19.30 10.41 8.17
C ALA A 80 -17.83 9.97 8.15
N GLN A 81 -16.99 10.62 7.34
CA GLN A 81 -15.63 10.11 7.09
C GLN A 81 -14.71 10.24 8.31
N GLN A 82 -14.64 11.42 8.93
CA GLN A 82 -13.78 11.63 10.10
C GLN A 82 -14.26 10.85 11.32
N SER A 83 -15.58 10.66 11.49
CA SER A 83 -16.10 9.80 12.55
C SER A 83 -15.79 8.33 12.32
N TRP A 84 -15.74 7.87 11.07
CA TRP A 84 -15.42 6.48 10.73
C TRP A 84 -13.94 6.14 10.93
N LEU A 85 -13.04 7.11 10.77
CA LEU A 85 -11.58 6.95 10.93
C LEU A 85 -11.07 7.07 12.38
N LYS A 86 -11.95 7.33 13.35
CA LYS A 86 -11.61 7.40 14.78
C LYS A 86 -11.80 6.05 15.46
#